data_AF-A0A963B7D8-F1
#
_entry.id   AF-A0A963B7D8-F1
#
_cell.length_a   1.000
_cell.length_b   1.000
_cell.length_c   1.000
_cell.angle_alpha   90.00
_cell.angle_beta   90.00
_cell.angle_gamma   90.00
#
_symmetry.space_group_name_H-M   'P 1'
#
loop_
_entity.id
_entity.type
_entity.pdbx_description
1 polymer ?
#
loop_
_entity_poly.entity_id
_entity_poly.type
_entity_poly.pdbx_seq_one_letter_code
_entity_poly.pdbx_strand_id
1 'polypeptide(L)'
;MAAPERNRFNLLWLQSGGCGGCSLSLLCAEAPDLVATLSGAGIDLIWHPMLSEASGSEMREILAKVMRRDIRLDALCIEGAVKRGPKGSGRFHMLSGTGRPMMHWVRELAQLARYTLAIGTGASFGGITAGGDNPTDACGLQYSETNRGGLLGSAYLSGAGLPVINVAGCPTHPNWVLDT
;
A
#
# COMPACT_ATOMS: atom_id res chain seq x y z
N MET A 1 9.97 -4.06 -29.43
CA MET A 1 10.84 -5.14 -28.92
C MET A 1 10.84 -5.02 -27.41
N ALA A 2 10.44 -6.06 -26.68
CA ALA A 2 10.43 -6.03 -25.23
C ALA A 2 11.86 -5.85 -24.70
N ALA A 3 12.03 -4.93 -23.75
CA ALA A 3 13.31 -4.76 -23.07
C ALA A 3 13.71 -6.09 -22.39
N PRO A 4 15.02 -6.43 -22.33
CA PRO A 4 15.48 -7.65 -21.68
C PRO A 4 15.05 -7.71 -20.20
N GLU A 5 14.92 -8.90 -19.62
CA GLU A 5 14.54 -9.22 -18.22
C GLU A 5 15.50 -8.66 -17.13
N ARG A 6 16.05 -7.46 -17.32
CA ARG A 6 16.89 -6.78 -16.35
C ARG A 6 16.04 -6.09 -15.29
N ASN A 7 15.89 -6.77 -14.14
CA ASN A 7 15.70 -6.15 -12.83
C ASN A 7 14.63 -5.05 -12.75
N ARG A 8 13.41 -5.32 -13.22
CA ARG A 8 12.26 -4.40 -13.11
C ARG A 8 11.96 -4.11 -11.63
N PHE A 9 11.49 -2.89 -11.35
CA PHE A 9 11.15 -2.46 -10.00
C PHE A 9 9.72 -2.89 -9.67
N ASN A 10 9.55 -3.89 -8.84
CA ASN A 10 8.24 -4.51 -8.60
C ASN A 10 7.43 -3.74 -7.55
N LEU A 11 6.27 -3.21 -7.95
CA LEU A 11 5.36 -2.44 -7.11
C LEU A 11 4.08 -3.22 -6.85
N LEU A 12 3.78 -3.46 -5.57
CA LEU A 12 2.50 -3.99 -5.10
C LEU A 12 1.68 -2.87 -4.44
N TRP A 13 0.46 -2.66 -4.92
CA TRP A 13 -0.45 -1.68 -4.33
C TRP A 13 -1.66 -2.37 -3.71
N LEU A 14 -1.87 -2.16 -2.42
CA LEU A 14 -3.03 -2.71 -1.71
C LEU A 14 -3.90 -1.60 -1.12
N GLN A 15 -5.20 -1.73 -1.29
CA GLN A 15 -6.18 -0.88 -0.63
C GLN A 15 -6.58 -1.48 0.72
N SER A 16 -6.38 -0.72 1.79
CA SER A 16 -6.89 -1.01 3.12
C SER A 16 -8.27 -0.34 3.35
N GLY A 17 -8.55 0.15 4.55
CA GLY A 17 -9.77 0.90 4.86
C GLY A 17 -9.76 2.31 4.27
N GLY A 18 -9.92 2.41 2.94
CA GLY A 18 -9.97 3.66 2.18
C GLY A 18 -11.13 3.71 1.18
N CYS A 19 -11.33 4.88 0.56
CA CYS A 19 -12.38 5.11 -0.43
C CYS A 19 -11.96 4.83 -1.89
N GLY A 20 -10.68 4.49 -2.13
CA GLY A 20 -10.13 4.37 -3.49
C GLY A 20 -9.83 5.71 -4.17
N GLY A 21 -9.98 6.83 -3.46
CA GLY A 21 -9.79 8.16 -4.03
C GLY A 21 -8.35 8.45 -4.43
N CYS A 22 -7.34 7.85 -3.79
CA CYS A 22 -5.94 8.05 -4.21
C CYS A 22 -5.64 7.28 -5.49
N SER A 23 -6.20 6.07 -5.63
CA SER A 23 -6.20 5.32 -6.90
C SER A 23 -6.86 6.11 -8.04
N LEU A 24 -8.04 6.68 -7.80
CA LEU A 24 -8.75 7.49 -8.81
C LEU A 24 -7.99 8.78 -9.15
N SER A 25 -7.40 9.44 -8.16
CA SER A 25 -6.56 10.62 -8.38
C SER A 25 -5.31 10.29 -9.19
N LEU A 26 -4.69 9.13 -8.94
CA LEU A 26 -3.53 8.63 -9.68
C LEU A 26 -3.84 8.44 -11.17
N LEU A 27 -5.06 8.03 -11.52
CA LEU A 27 -5.52 7.92 -12.91
C LEU A 27 -5.65 9.28 -13.62
N CYS A 28 -5.72 10.38 -12.88
CA CYS A 28 -5.70 11.74 -13.43
C CYS A 28 -4.30 12.28 -13.70
N ALA A 29 -3.25 11.45 -13.58
CA ALA A 29 -1.90 11.85 -13.97
C ALA A 29 -1.86 12.22 -15.46
N GLU A 30 -1.31 13.40 -15.76
CA GLU A 30 -1.13 13.90 -17.11
C GLU A 30 0.29 14.43 -17.29
N ALA A 31 0.82 14.28 -18.50
CA ALA A 31 2.11 14.82 -18.94
C ALA A 31 3.33 14.44 -18.06
N PRO A 32 3.74 13.16 -17.96
CA PRO A 32 3.19 11.98 -18.63
C PRO A 32 2.03 11.29 -17.88
N ASP A 33 1.26 10.45 -18.57
CA ASP A 33 0.21 9.65 -17.92
C ASP A 33 0.79 8.55 -17.03
N LEU A 34 -0.07 7.92 -16.21
CA LEU A 34 0.33 6.85 -15.28
C LEU A 34 1.08 5.70 -15.98
N VAL A 35 0.58 5.20 -17.11
CA VAL A 35 1.13 4.02 -17.79
C VAL A 35 2.50 4.35 -18.39
N ALA A 36 2.60 5.50 -19.06
CA ALA A 36 3.84 6.02 -19.61
C ALA A 36 4.88 6.25 -18.51
N THR A 37 4.47 6.80 -17.36
CA THR A 37 5.36 7.04 -16.21
C THR A 37 5.93 5.74 -15.65
N LEU A 38 5.08 4.76 -15.33
CA LEU A 38 5.52 3.48 -14.77
C LEU A 38 6.43 2.73 -15.75
N SER A 39 6.04 2.67 -17.03
CA SER A 39 6.83 2.02 -18.07
C SER A 39 8.19 2.70 -18.27
N GLY A 40 8.20 4.04 -18.34
CA GLY A 40 9.42 4.84 -18.51
C GLY A 40 10.38 4.71 -17.33
N ALA A 41 9.86 4.54 -16.11
CA ALA A 41 10.64 4.29 -14.90
C ALA A 41 11.08 2.81 -14.72
N GLY A 42 10.64 1.90 -15.60
CA GLY A 42 10.91 0.47 -15.47
C GLY A 42 10.21 -0.18 -14.27
N ILE A 43 9.09 0.40 -13.82
CA ILE A 43 8.27 -0.11 -12.73
C ILE A 43 7.31 -1.18 -13.27
N ASP A 44 7.28 -2.31 -12.58
CA ASP A 44 6.32 -3.39 -12.83
C ASP A 44 5.23 -3.35 -11.76
N LEU A 45 4.02 -2.96 -12.15
CA LEU A 45 2.86 -2.98 -11.26
C LEU A 45 2.34 -4.41 -11.13
N ILE A 46 2.86 -5.16 -10.16
CA ILE A 46 2.55 -6.60 -10.03
C ILE A 46 1.08 -6.83 -9.68
N TRP A 47 0.47 -5.92 -8.91
CA TRP A 47 -0.96 -5.92 -8.67
C TRP A 47 -1.47 -4.58 -8.12
N HIS A 48 -2.67 -4.17 -8.54
CA HIS A 48 -3.42 -3.03 -8.04
C HIS A 48 -4.94 -3.31 -8.13
N PRO A 49 -5.74 -2.99 -7.09
CA PRO A 49 -7.15 -3.41 -6.99
C PRO A 49 -8.06 -2.91 -8.13
N MET A 50 -7.76 -1.74 -8.71
CA MET A 50 -8.54 -1.15 -9.81
C MET A 50 -7.93 -1.34 -11.20
N LEU A 51 -6.66 -1.73 -11.31
CA LEU A 51 -5.93 -1.70 -12.58
C LEU A 51 -5.53 -3.10 -13.08
N SER A 52 -5.47 -4.08 -12.18
CA SER A 52 -5.06 -5.44 -12.53
C SER A 52 -6.25 -6.31 -12.90
N GLU A 53 -6.10 -7.09 -13.97
CA GLU A 53 -7.07 -8.10 -14.39
C GLU A 53 -7.12 -9.28 -13.38
N ALA A 54 -5.97 -9.66 -12.83
CA ALA A 54 -5.85 -10.77 -11.89
C ALA A 54 -6.71 -10.54 -10.63
N SER A 55 -7.63 -11.47 -10.36
CA SER A 55 -8.60 -11.34 -9.27
C SER A 55 -8.77 -12.66 -8.51
N GLY A 56 -9.47 -12.62 -7.37
CA GLY A 56 -9.80 -13.82 -6.61
C GLY A 56 -8.57 -14.68 -6.26
N SER A 57 -8.50 -15.90 -6.81
CA SER A 57 -7.38 -16.83 -6.58
C SER A 57 -6.07 -16.38 -7.21
N GLU A 58 -6.10 -15.69 -8.34
CA GLU A 58 -4.88 -15.25 -9.04
C GLU A 58 -4.16 -14.17 -8.23
N MET A 59 -4.91 -13.21 -7.70
CA MET A 59 -4.41 -12.21 -6.77
C MET A 59 -3.77 -12.86 -5.52
N ARG A 60 -4.41 -13.89 -4.97
CA ARG A 60 -3.85 -14.63 -3.83
C ARG A 60 -2.57 -15.37 -4.19
N GLU A 61 -2.46 -15.90 -5.40
CA GLU A 61 -1.22 -16.54 -5.87
C GLU A 61 -0.09 -15.51 -6.06
N ILE A 62 -0.40 -14.30 -6.55
CA ILE A 62 0.58 -13.19 -6.61
C ILE A 62 1.11 -12.87 -5.21
N LEU A 63 0.22 -12.72 -4.22
CA LEU A 63 0.64 -12.52 -2.83
C LEU A 63 1.47 -13.69 -2.30
N ALA A 64 1.09 -14.92 -2.62
CA ALA A 64 1.83 -16.11 -2.20
C ALA A 64 3.25 -16.14 -2.80
N LYS A 65 3.40 -15.80 -4.09
CA LYS A 65 4.71 -15.65 -4.75
C LYS A 65 5.59 -14.59 -4.10
N VAL A 66 5.02 -13.45 -3.72
CA VAL A 66 5.74 -12.41 -2.97
C VAL A 66 6.18 -12.92 -1.60
N MET A 67 5.28 -13.60 -0.86
CA MET A 67 5.59 -14.16 0.45
C MET A 67 6.67 -15.25 0.39
N ARG A 68 6.69 -16.06 -0.67
CA ARG A 68 7.75 -17.06 -0.94
C ARG A 68 9.04 -16.47 -1.50
N ARG A 69 9.05 -15.17 -1.82
CA ARG A 69 10.15 -14.44 -2.48
C ARG A 69 10.44 -14.91 -3.91
N ASP A 70 9.47 -15.58 -4.56
CA ASP A 70 9.50 -15.87 -6.00
C ASP A 70 9.42 -14.57 -6.82
N ILE A 71 8.72 -13.58 -6.28
CA ILE A 71 8.68 -12.20 -6.78
C ILE A 71 9.34 -11.31 -5.72
N ARG A 72 10.43 -10.62 -6.07
CA ARG A 72 11.01 -9.58 -5.21
C ARG A 72 10.01 -8.44 -5.08
N LEU A 73 9.81 -7.91 -3.86
CA LEU A 73 8.96 -6.74 -3.62
C LEU A 73 9.84 -5.49 -3.41
N ASP A 74 9.84 -4.59 -4.39
CA ASP A 74 10.61 -3.34 -4.30
C ASP A 74 9.81 -2.23 -3.60
N ALA A 75 8.56 -2.02 -3.99
CA ALA A 75 7.67 -1.06 -3.33
C ALA A 75 6.37 -1.71 -2.89
N LEU A 76 6.04 -1.55 -1.61
CA LEU A 76 4.71 -1.81 -1.07
C LEU A 76 3.98 -0.49 -0.87
N CYS A 77 2.96 -0.22 -1.69
CA CYS A 77 2.07 0.92 -1.52
C CYS A 77 0.80 0.49 -0.79
N ILE A 78 0.50 1.13 0.33
CA ILE A 78 -0.77 0.94 1.06
C ILE A 78 -1.61 2.20 0.93
N GLU A 79 -2.81 2.05 0.38
CA GLU A 79 -3.82 3.11 0.33
C GLU A 79 -4.87 2.93 1.43
N GLY A 80 -5.19 4.00 2.16
CA GLY A 80 -6.24 4.00 3.18
C GLY A 80 -5.78 3.51 4.56
N ALA A 81 -6.59 3.80 5.57
CA ALA A 81 -6.25 3.53 6.97
C ALA A 81 -6.36 2.03 7.29
N VAL A 82 -5.47 1.56 8.15
CA VAL A 82 -5.47 0.17 8.59
C VAL A 82 -6.38 0.00 9.79
N LYS A 83 -7.32 -0.95 9.72
CA LYS A 83 -8.26 -1.26 10.80
C LYS A 83 -7.70 -2.35 11.71
N ARG A 84 -7.50 -2.03 12.99
CA ARG A 84 -7.04 -2.99 14.00
C ARG A 84 -8.20 -3.57 14.82
N GLY A 85 -9.38 -2.96 14.77
CA GLY A 85 -10.54 -3.42 15.50
C GLY A 85 -11.22 -4.66 14.89
N PRO A 86 -12.15 -5.28 15.64
CA PRO A 86 -12.46 -5.00 17.04
C PRO A 86 -11.39 -5.59 17.98
N LYS A 87 -11.13 -4.90 19.10
CA LYS A 87 -10.24 -5.38 20.18
C LYS A 87 -8.87 -5.90 19.69
N GLY A 88 -8.26 -5.20 18.73
CA GLY A 88 -6.97 -5.59 18.16
C GLY A 88 -6.98 -6.79 17.21
N SER A 89 -8.14 -7.38 16.90
CA SER A 89 -8.23 -8.56 16.02
C SER A 89 -8.11 -8.26 14.52
N GLY A 90 -8.27 -7.01 14.11
CA GLY A 90 -8.28 -6.58 12.70
C GLY A 90 -9.49 -7.06 11.88
N ARG A 91 -10.46 -7.75 12.49
CA ARG A 91 -11.58 -8.36 11.76
C ARG A 91 -12.54 -7.39 11.08
N PHE A 92 -12.48 -6.09 11.39
CA PHE A 92 -13.20 -5.08 10.62
C PHE A 92 -12.68 -4.91 9.19
N HIS A 93 -11.51 -5.47 8.87
CA HIS A 93 -11.00 -5.47 7.52
C HIS A 93 -10.22 -6.76 7.22
N MET A 94 -10.90 -7.67 6.53
CA MET A 94 -10.38 -8.97 6.12
C MET A 94 -9.92 -8.93 4.67
N LEU A 95 -8.78 -9.55 4.37
CA LEU A 95 -8.39 -9.76 2.97
C LEU A 95 -9.15 -10.97 2.42
N SER A 96 -10.05 -10.71 1.46
CA SER A 96 -11.00 -11.69 0.92
C SER A 96 -10.35 -13.01 0.48
N GLY A 97 -10.95 -14.13 0.89
CA GLY A 97 -10.48 -15.47 0.55
C GLY A 97 -9.21 -15.93 1.25
N THR A 98 -8.62 -15.13 2.16
CA THR A 98 -7.44 -15.54 2.94
C THR A 98 -7.77 -15.97 4.36
N GLY A 99 -8.97 -15.62 4.86
CA GLY A 99 -9.34 -15.83 6.26
C GLY A 99 -8.53 -14.98 7.26
N ARG A 100 -7.70 -14.05 6.79
CA ARG A 100 -6.78 -13.27 7.61
C ARG A 100 -7.11 -11.76 7.53
N PRO A 101 -7.01 -11.04 8.65
CA PRO A 101 -7.09 -9.58 8.65
C PRO A 101 -6.02 -8.94 7.75
N MET A 102 -6.40 -7.88 7.03
CA MET A 102 -5.49 -7.14 6.15
C MET A 102 -4.26 -6.61 6.89
N MET A 103 -4.42 -6.21 8.16
CA MET A 103 -3.31 -5.69 8.97
C MET A 103 -2.15 -6.69 9.12
N HIS A 104 -2.40 -8.00 9.05
CA HIS A 104 -1.33 -9.01 9.08
C HIS A 104 -0.58 -9.06 7.75
N TRP A 105 -1.31 -9.02 6.63
CA TRP A 105 -0.71 -8.94 5.30
C TRP A 105 0.16 -7.70 5.14
N VAL A 106 -0.32 -6.54 5.57
CA VAL A 106 0.47 -5.30 5.53
C VAL A 106 1.74 -5.42 6.35
N ARG A 107 1.67 -5.93 7.59
CA ARG A 107 2.87 -6.11 8.44
C ARG A 107 3.89 -7.05 7.79
N GLU A 108 3.45 -8.19 7.29
CA GLU A 108 4.33 -9.21 6.69
C GLU A 108 4.96 -8.72 5.39
N LEU A 109 4.17 -8.15 4.48
CA LEU A 109 4.68 -7.60 3.22
C LEU A 109 5.64 -6.43 3.47
N ALA A 110 5.38 -5.59 4.48
CA ALA A 110 6.27 -4.49 4.84
C ALA A 110 7.65 -4.97 5.36
N GLN A 111 7.76 -6.21 5.88
CA GLN A 111 9.06 -6.81 6.21
C GLN A 111 9.82 -7.33 4.98
N LEU A 112 9.12 -7.58 3.87
CA LEU A 112 9.70 -8.07 2.63
C LEU A 112 10.07 -6.94 1.67
N ALA A 113 9.33 -5.83 1.72
CA ALA A 113 9.48 -4.71 0.80
C ALA A 113 10.79 -3.93 1.02
N ARG A 114 11.44 -3.55 -0.08
CA ARG A 114 12.57 -2.62 -0.03
C ARG A 114 12.12 -1.22 0.42
N TYR A 115 10.99 -0.73 -0.09
CA TYR A 115 10.35 0.52 0.31
C TYR A 115 8.89 0.28 0.67
N THR A 116 8.41 0.99 1.70
CA THR A 116 7.00 0.95 2.12
C THR A 116 6.45 2.36 2.06
N LEU A 117 5.39 2.54 1.28
CA LEU A 117 4.75 3.82 1.03
C LEU A 117 3.34 3.81 1.63
N ALA A 118 3.02 4.87 2.37
CA ALA A 118 1.67 5.18 2.81
C ALA A 118 1.07 6.21 1.85
N ILE A 119 0.09 5.77 1.06
CA ILE A 119 -0.57 6.62 0.07
C ILE A 119 -1.86 7.20 0.67
N GLY A 120 -1.88 8.52 0.76
CA GLY A 120 -2.96 9.30 1.32
C GLY A 120 -2.88 9.46 2.83
N THR A 121 -3.62 10.46 3.32
CA THR A 121 -3.70 10.79 4.75
C THR A 121 -4.24 9.61 5.58
N GLY A 122 -5.10 8.77 4.99
CA GLY A 122 -5.60 7.55 5.62
C GLY A 122 -4.46 6.57 5.96
N ALA A 123 -3.61 6.23 4.99
CA ALA A 123 -2.49 5.33 5.23
C ALA A 123 -1.36 5.99 6.03
N SER A 124 -1.18 7.31 5.89
CA SER A 124 -0.10 8.03 6.57
C SER A 124 -0.39 8.21 8.07
N PHE A 125 -1.61 8.64 8.40
CA PHE A 125 -1.99 9.11 9.75
C PHE A 125 -3.31 8.50 10.27
N GLY A 126 -4.00 7.67 9.50
CA GLY A 126 -5.34 7.15 9.83
C GLY A 126 -6.48 7.99 9.24
N GLY A 127 -6.23 9.28 9.01
CA GLY A 127 -7.14 10.23 8.36
C GLY A 127 -8.51 10.34 9.03
N ILE A 128 -9.54 10.64 8.24
CA ILE A 128 -10.92 10.81 8.72
C ILE A 128 -11.41 9.63 9.56
N THR A 129 -10.95 8.41 9.26
CA THR A 129 -11.44 7.21 9.92
C THR A 129 -10.78 6.90 11.27
N ALA A 130 -9.71 7.62 11.61
CA ALA A 130 -9.04 7.53 12.91
C ALA A 130 -9.46 8.65 13.87
N GLY A 131 -10.19 9.65 13.39
CA GLY A 131 -10.67 10.75 14.23
C GLY A 131 -11.89 10.37 15.10
N GLY A 132 -12.18 11.21 16.08
CA GLY A 132 -13.29 11.03 17.01
C GLY A 132 -13.12 9.77 17.87
N ASP A 133 -14.21 9.05 18.12
CA ASP A 133 -14.21 7.86 18.97
C ASP A 133 -13.48 6.64 18.37
N ASN A 134 -13.12 6.71 17.08
CA ASN A 134 -12.40 5.68 16.34
C ASN A 134 -12.82 4.22 16.67
N PRO A 135 -14.09 3.85 16.49
CA PRO A 135 -14.59 2.52 16.87
C PRO A 135 -13.93 1.39 16.09
N THR A 136 -13.35 1.70 14.92
CA THR A 136 -12.65 0.73 14.08
C THR A 136 -11.19 0.49 14.47
N ASP A 137 -10.69 1.25 15.45
CA ASP A 137 -9.28 1.28 15.85
C ASP A 137 -8.38 1.44 14.61
N ALA A 138 -8.70 2.45 13.79
CA ALA A 138 -7.99 2.80 12.58
C ALA A 138 -6.70 3.56 12.92
N CYS A 139 -5.65 3.28 12.15
CA CYS A 139 -4.40 4.02 12.22
C CYS A 139 -3.72 4.05 10.83
N GLY A 140 -2.70 4.90 10.69
CA GLY A 140 -1.77 4.84 9.56
C GLY A 140 -0.70 3.77 9.76
N LEU A 141 0.22 3.67 8.81
CA LEU A 141 1.32 2.70 8.85
C LEU A 141 2.32 3.03 9.94
N GLN A 142 2.79 4.27 10.02
CA GLN A 142 3.77 4.69 11.02
C GLN A 142 3.18 5.67 12.05
N TYR A 143 2.09 6.35 11.74
CA TYR A 143 1.42 7.27 12.64
C TYR A 143 -0.02 6.86 12.94
N SER A 144 -0.46 7.17 14.15
CA SER A 144 -1.87 7.20 14.56
C SER A 144 -2.18 8.65 14.92
N GLU A 145 -2.91 9.34 14.04
CA GLU A 145 -3.06 10.79 14.06
C GLU A 145 -1.68 11.48 14.08
N THR A 146 -1.38 12.27 15.11
CA THR A 146 -0.08 12.95 15.27
C THR A 146 0.97 12.09 15.99
N ASN A 147 0.58 10.94 16.55
CA ASN A 147 1.46 10.11 17.36
C ASN A 147 2.17 9.06 16.50
N ARG A 148 3.49 9.00 16.58
CA ARG A 148 4.27 7.94 15.94
C ARG A 148 4.08 6.62 16.69
N GLY A 149 3.72 5.55 15.97
CA GLY A 149 3.31 4.27 16.56
C GLY A 149 2.10 3.62 15.90
N GLY A 150 1.88 3.89 14.61
CA GLY A 150 0.83 3.25 13.81
C GLY A 150 1.02 1.73 13.66
N LEU A 151 0.46 1.12 12.61
CA LEU A 151 0.47 -0.33 12.44
C LEU A 151 1.85 -0.99 12.60
N LEU A 152 2.88 -0.40 11.99
CA LEU A 152 4.25 -0.92 11.92
C LEU A 152 5.10 -0.50 13.13
N GLY A 153 4.58 0.39 13.98
CA GLY A 153 5.30 0.93 15.13
C GLY A 153 6.27 2.06 14.77
N SER A 154 6.78 2.73 15.81
CA SER A 154 7.64 3.91 15.66
C SER A 154 9.04 3.59 15.13
N ALA A 155 9.56 2.41 15.45
CA ALA A 155 10.91 1.96 15.10
C ALA A 155 11.00 1.25 13.73
N TYR A 156 9.89 1.14 12.99
CA TYR A 156 9.91 0.46 11.68
C TYR A 156 10.86 1.16 10.69
N LEU A 157 11.68 0.33 10.04
CA LEU A 157 12.47 0.66 8.86
C LEU A 157 12.23 -0.42 7.80
N SER A 158 12.13 -0.02 6.53
CA SER A 158 12.00 -0.92 5.38
C SER A 158 13.32 -1.63 5.05
N GLY A 159 13.33 -2.51 4.05
CA GLY A 159 14.55 -3.18 3.59
C GLY A 159 15.67 -2.23 3.12
N ALA A 160 15.32 -0.98 2.78
CA ALA A 160 16.27 0.09 2.45
C ALA A 160 16.77 0.89 3.67
N GLY A 161 16.35 0.55 4.90
CA GLY A 161 16.71 1.30 6.11
C GLY A 161 15.96 2.62 6.26
N LEU A 162 14.85 2.81 5.56
CA LEU A 162 14.04 4.04 5.60
C LEU A 162 12.76 3.84 6.42
N PRO A 163 12.25 4.88 7.11
CA PRO A 163 10.90 4.86 7.66
C PRO A 163 9.84 4.72 6.54
N VAL A 164 8.56 4.65 6.93
CA VAL A 164 7.48 4.69 5.92
C VAL A 164 7.53 6.02 5.18
N ILE A 165 7.53 5.96 3.85
CA ILE A 165 7.44 7.13 2.99
C ILE A 165 5.96 7.54 2.94
N ASN A 166 5.63 8.68 3.52
CA ASN A 166 4.26 9.16 3.61
C ASN A 166 3.98 10.14 2.48
N VAL A 167 3.11 9.75 1.53
CA VAL A 167 2.59 10.64 0.48
C VAL A 167 1.19 11.04 0.89
N ALA A 168 1.08 12.10 1.71
CA ALA A 168 -0.19 12.51 2.30
C ALA A 168 -1.10 13.29 1.33
N GLY A 169 -2.41 13.31 1.62
CA GLY A 169 -3.45 13.91 0.78
C GLY A 169 -4.78 13.14 0.87
N CYS A 170 -5.92 13.79 0.61
CA CYS A 170 -7.24 13.16 0.66
C CYS A 170 -8.18 13.66 -0.47
N PRO A 171 -7.93 13.26 -1.74
CA PRO A 171 -6.90 12.32 -2.18
C PRO A 171 -5.52 12.98 -2.39
N THR A 172 -4.50 12.16 -2.60
CA THR A 172 -3.15 12.62 -3.01
C THR A 172 -3.19 13.23 -4.40
N HIS A 173 -2.39 14.26 -4.67
CA HIS A 173 -2.15 14.69 -6.05
C HIS A 173 -1.43 13.56 -6.82
N PRO A 174 -1.79 13.26 -8.08
CA PRO A 174 -1.16 12.17 -8.85
C PRO A 174 0.37 12.30 -8.91
N ASN A 175 0.87 13.48 -9.25
CA ASN A 175 2.32 13.69 -9.38
C ASN A 175 3.08 13.50 -8.06
N TRP A 176 2.49 13.77 -6.90
CA TRP A 176 3.17 13.50 -5.63
C TRP A 176 3.45 12.01 -5.42
N VAL A 177 2.57 11.15 -5.94
CA VAL A 177 2.76 9.70 -5.90
C VAL A 177 3.79 9.26 -6.94
N LEU A 178 3.77 9.84 -8.14
CA LEU A 178 4.63 9.44 -9.26
C LEU A 178 6.07 9.97 -9.13
N ASP A 179 6.25 11.16 -8.57
CA ASP A 179 7.56 11.81 -8.41
C ASP A 179 8.35 11.25 -7.21
N THR A 180 7.66 10.60 -6.27
CA THR A 180 8.22 10.01 -5.03
C THR A 180 8.77 8.60 -5.28
#